data_AF-A0A7W8UF55-F1
#
_entry.id   AF-A0A7W8UF55-F1
#
_cell.length_a   1.000
_cell.length_b   1.000
_cell.length_c   1.000
_cell.angle_alpha   90.00
_cell.angle_beta   90.00
_cell.angle_gamma   90.00
#
_symmetry.space_group_name_H-M   'P 1'
#
loop_
_entity.id
_entity.type
_entity.pdbx_description
1 polymer ?
#
loop_
_entity_poly.entity_id
_entity_poly.type
_entity_poly.pdbx_seq_one_letter_code
_entity_poly.pdbx_strand_id
1 'polypeptide(L)' 'MSFASPPDARCTCRNRDGSKLELGQTVCIRIGDMAYLARCEMELNVTTWRKIRDGCPEARLSLGEPSLTR' A
#
# COMPACT_ATOMS: atom_id res chain seq x y z
N MET A 1 -15.47 25.13 -16.95
CA MET A 1 -16.19 24.81 -15.70
C MET A 1 -15.26 23.98 -14.84
N SER A 2 -14.82 24.50 -13.70
CA SER A 2 -13.94 23.77 -12.78
C SER A 2 -14.83 23.03 -11.79
N PHE A 3 -14.92 21.71 -11.91
CA PHE A 3 -15.59 20.88 -10.90
C PHE A 3 -14.61 20.68 -9.75
N ALA A 4 -14.84 21.37 -8.64
CA ALA A 4 -14.17 21.07 -7.38
C ALA A 4 -14.55 19.63 -6.95
N SER A 5 -13.56 18.84 -6.55
CA SER A 5 -13.81 17.49 -6.04
C SER A 5 -14.80 17.53 -4.86
N PRO A 6 -15.75 16.58 -4.79
CA PRO A 6 -16.72 16.52 -3.70
C PRO A 6 -16.03 16.38 -2.33
N PRO A 7 -16.65 16.89 -1.25
CA PRO A 7 -16.08 16.92 0.10
C PRO A 7 -15.91 15.54 0.74
N ASP A 8 -16.43 14.47 0.12
CA ASP A 8 -16.11 13.07 0.46
C ASP A 8 -14.87 12.60 -0.32
N ALA A 9 -13.85 13.46 -0.42
CA ALA A 9 -12.54 13.03 -0.84
C ALA A 9 -11.99 12.15 0.28
N ARG A 10 -12.38 10.87 0.30
CA ARG A 10 -11.78 9.85 1.17
C ARG A 10 -10.28 10.09 1.15
N CYS A 11 -9.72 10.40 2.31
CA CYS A 11 -8.32 10.75 2.47
C CYS A 11 -7.50 9.49 2.16
N THR A 12 -7.26 9.25 0.89
CA THR A 12 -6.53 8.09 0.38
C THR A 12 -5.13 8.48 -0.02
N CYS A 13 -4.17 7.59 0.23
CA CYS A 13 -2.87 7.67 -0.41
C CYS A 13 -2.95 7.05 -1.80
N ARG A 14 -2.16 7.60 -2.74
CA ARG A 14 -2.12 7.10 -4.12
C ARG A 14 -0.82 6.37 -4.38
N ASN A 15 -0.91 5.17 -4.89
CA ASN A 15 0.25 4.39 -5.31
C ASN A 15 0.63 4.73 -6.75
N ARG A 16 1.84 4.36 -7.15
CA ARG A 16 2.39 4.61 -8.50
C ARG A 16 1.56 3.96 -9.62
N ASP A 17 0.88 2.84 -9.33
CA ASP A 17 -0.01 2.18 -10.29
C ASP A 17 -1.35 2.93 -10.49
N GLY A 18 -1.63 3.94 -9.66
CA GLY A 18 -2.88 4.68 -9.67
C GLY A 18 -3.89 4.20 -8.63
N SER A 19 -3.65 3.06 -7.97
CA SER A 19 -4.46 2.58 -6.85
C SER A 19 -4.56 3.60 -5.73
N LYS A 20 -5.76 3.70 -5.15
CA LYS A 20 -6.04 4.50 -3.96
C LYS A 20 -6.13 3.58 -2.75
N LEU A 21 -5.43 3.95 -1.70
CA LEU A 21 -5.36 3.20 -0.46
C LEU A 21 -5.88 4.05 0.70
N GLU A 22 -6.71 3.46 1.54
CA GLU A 22 -7.29 4.10 2.72
C GLU A 22 -6.23 4.26 3.82
N LEU A 23 -6.49 5.16 4.77
CA LEU A 23 -5.65 5.32 5.96
C LEU A 23 -5.45 4.00 6.70
N GLY A 24 -4.22 3.75 7.15
CA GLY A 24 -3.81 2.52 7.82
C GLY A 24 -3.43 1.37 6.86
N GLN A 25 -3.83 1.43 5.59
CA GLN A 25 -3.44 0.41 4.62
C GLN A 25 -1.94 0.47 4.33
N THR A 26 -1.37 -0.70 4.06
CA THR A 26 0.07 -0.87 3.83
C THR A 26 0.31 -1.42 2.42
N VAL A 27 1.29 -0.86 1.72
CA VAL A 27 1.65 -1.27 0.36
C VAL A 27 3.16 -1.34 0.20
N CYS A 28 3.59 -2.18 -0.74
CA CYS A 28 4.95 -2.21 -1.21
C CYS A 28 5.14 -1.12 -2.28
N ILE A 29 5.96 -0.11 -2.00
CA ILE A 29 6.30 0.94 -2.97
C ILE A 29 7.65 0.60 -3.59
N ARG A 30 7.72 0.61 -4.92
CA ARG A 30 8.95 0.39 -5.70
C ARG A 30 9.36 1.66 -6.45
N ILE A 31 10.60 2.10 -6.22
CA ILE A 31 11.22 3.27 -6.86
C ILE A 31 12.56 2.82 -7.44
N GLY A 32 12.58 2.58 -8.75
CA GLY A 32 13.75 1.98 -9.42
C GLY A 32 14.00 0.58 -8.87
N ASP A 33 15.23 0.32 -8.45
CA ASP A 33 15.67 -0.96 -7.88
C ASP A 33 15.34 -1.12 -6.38
N MET A 34 14.88 -0.04 -5.72
CA MET A 34 14.56 -0.06 -4.30
C MET A 34 13.07 -0.32 -4.05
N ALA A 35 12.80 -1.22 -3.11
CA ALA A 35 11.45 -1.50 -2.62
C ALA A 35 11.39 -1.26 -1.11
N TYR A 36 10.31 -0.64 -0.64
CA TYR A 36 10.07 -0.45 0.79
C TYR A 36 8.59 -0.62 1.13
N LEU A 37 8.33 -1.07 2.34
CA LEU A 37 6.98 -1.17 2.88
C LEU A 37 6.55 0.19 3.43
N ALA A 38 5.42 0.69 2.97
CA ALA A 38 4.88 1.97 3.41
C ALA A 38 3.43 1.84 3.89
N ARG A 39 3.06 2.58 4.93
CA ARG A 39 1.68 2.72 5.41
C ARG A 39 1.12 4.07 4.99
N CYS A 40 -0.15 4.09 4.58
CA CYS A 40 -0.88 5.32 4.41
C CYS A 40 -1.23 5.90 5.77
N GLU A 41 -0.67 7.06 6.11
CA GLU A 41 -0.95 7.76 7.36
C GLU A 41 -1.41 9.19 7.08
N MET A 42 -2.00 9.82 8.10
CA MET A 42 -2.33 11.24 8.04
C MET A 42 -1.38 11.99 8.97
N GLU A 43 -0.63 12.93 8.41
CA GLU A 43 0.26 13.80 9.16
C GLU A 43 -0.10 15.25 8.84
N LEU A 44 -0.36 16.07 9.87
CA LEU A 44 -0.76 17.47 9.70
C LEU A 44 -1.96 17.67 8.73
N ASN A 45 -2.96 16.79 8.78
CA ASN A 45 -4.15 16.78 7.91
C ASN A 45 -3.86 16.46 6.42
N VAL A 46 -2.66 15.99 6.08
CA VAL A 46 -2.34 15.50 4.73
C VAL A 46 -2.07 14.01 4.76
N THR A 47 -2.50 13.30 3.72
CA THR A 47 -2.16 11.88 3.55
C THR A 47 -0.72 11.74 3.10
N THR A 48 0.04 10.87 3.79
CA THR A 48 1.46 10.66 3.53
C THR A 48 1.79 9.16 3.55
N TRP A 49 2.79 8.78 2.76
CA TRP A 49 3.36 7.44 2.78
C TRP A 49 4.45 7.36 3.83
N ARG A 50 4.14 6.77 4.99
CA ARG A 50 5.14 6.52 6.03
C ARG A 50 5.88 5.21 5.76
N LYS A 51 7.19 5.29 5.56
CA LYS A 51 8.05 4.11 5.45
C LYS A 51 8.06 3.34 6.77
N ILE A 52 7.71 2.05 6.73
CA ILE A 52 7.72 1.14 7.87
C ILE A 52 9.06 0.39 7.93
N ARG A 53 9.51 -0.16 6.79
CA ARG A 53 10.76 -0.91 6.68
C ARG A 53 11.26 -0.97 5.24
N ASP A 54 12.54 -1.28 5.10
CA ASP A 54 13.14 -1.64 3.81
C ASP A 54 12.69 -3.03 3.35
N GLY A 55 12.52 -3.19 2.04
CA GLY A 55 11.98 -4.39 1.44
C GLY A 55 10.48 -4.60 1.70
N CYS A 56 9.89 -5.55 0.99
CA CYS A 56 8.48 -5.86 1.08
C CYS A 56 8.28 -7.26 1.70
N PRO A 57 7.22 -7.48 2.48
CA PRO A 57 6.89 -8.81 2.97
C PRO A 57 6.62 -9.74 1.80
N GLU A 58 7.37 -10.82 1.72
CA GLU A 58 7.07 -11.93 0.84
C GLU A 58 6.23 -12.93 1.62
N ALA A 59 5.04 -13.23 1.10
CA ALA A 59 4.27 -14.34 1.63
C ALA A 59 5.03 -15.63 1.29
N ARG A 60 5.58 -16.27 2.31
CA ARG A 60 6.06 -17.66 2.17
C ARG A 60 4.82 -18.54 2.09
N LEU A 61 4.39 -18.85 0.88
CA LEU A 61 3.46 -19.93 0.65
C LEU A 61 4.20 -21.21 1.03
N SER A 62 3.99 -21.67 2.27
CA SER A 62 4.26 -23.05 2.61
C SER A 62 3.30 -23.88 1.77
N LEU A 63 3.76 -24.32 0.61
CA LEU A 63 3.14 -25.43 -0.11
C LEU A 63 3.24 -26.60 0.87
N GLY A 64 2.21 -26.77 1.71
CA GLY A 64 2.01 -28.03 2.39
C GLY A 64 2.10 -29.10 1.31
N GLU A 65 3.02 -30.04 1.51
CA GLU A 65 3.13 -31.22 0.67
C GLU A 65 1.72 -31.66 0.26
N PRO A 66 1.47 -31.94 -1.03
CA PRO A 66 0.22 -32.56 -1.39
C PRO A 66 0.15 -33.84 -0.57
N SER A 67 -0.78 -33.88 0.38
CA SER A 67 -1.22 -35.11 1.02
C SER A 67 -1.91 -35.95 -0.05
N LEU A 68 -1.10 -36.51 -0.95
CA LEU A 68 -1.48 -37.42 -2.02
C LEU A 68 -0.67 -38.70 -1.77
N THR A 69 -0.91 -39.26 -0.61
CA THR A 69 -0.61 -40.64 -0.23
C THR A 69 -1.62 -41.00 0.85
N ARG A 70 -2.75 -41.58 0.42
CA ARG A 70 -3.12 -42.97 0.72
C ARG A 70 -4.44 -43.32 0.05
#